data_AF-A0A6M3K6R8-F1
#
_entry.id   AF-A0A6M3K6R8-F1
#
_cell.length_a   1.000
_cell.length_b   1.000
_cell.length_c   1.000
_cell.angle_alpha   90.00
_cell.angle_beta   90.00
_cell.angle_gamma   90.00
#
_symmetry.space_group_name_H-M   'P 1'
#
loop_
_entity.id
_entity.type
_entity.pdbx_description
1 polymer ?
#
loop_
_entity_poly.entity_id
_entity_poly.type
_entity_poly.pdbx_seq_one_letter_code
_entity_poly.pdbx_strand_id
1 'polypeptide(L)'
;MNYKKFKQENRYQFIKHNKFLVLKIEDCDNYLTAYKQNELALICETIRRERMKNNKPINSYIIVNQDEPYANSVWELIKNHEVKSR
;
A
#
# COMPACT_ATOMS: atom_id res chain seq x y z
N MET A 1 -17.90 21.02 34.84
CA MET A 1 -16.88 20.90 33.78
C MET A 1 -17.39 19.88 32.77
N ASN A 2 -17.77 20.32 31.56
CA ASN A 2 -18.63 19.55 30.66
C ASN A 2 -17.78 18.65 29.72
N TYR A 3 -17.57 17.39 30.13
CA TYR A 3 -16.77 16.37 29.44
C TYR A 3 -17.19 16.11 27.98
N LYS A 4 -18.41 16.50 27.57
CA LYS A 4 -18.90 16.33 26.20
C LYS A 4 -18.29 17.32 25.19
N LYS A 5 -17.77 18.47 25.63
CA LYS A 5 -17.11 19.45 24.74
C LYS A 5 -15.67 19.06 24.36
N PHE A 6 -14.96 18.33 25.22
CA PHE A 6 -13.57 17.90 24.97
C PHE A 6 -13.42 16.78 23.92
N LYS A 7 -14.49 16.04 23.61
CA LYS A 7 -14.45 14.99 22.58
C LYS A 7 -14.62 15.51 21.14
N GLN A 8 -14.96 16.79 20.95
CA GLN A 8 -15.24 17.33 19.61
C GLN A 8 -14.00 17.78 18.83
N GLU A 9 -12.82 17.88 19.48
CA GLU A 9 -11.63 18.49 18.87
C GLU A 9 -10.41 17.57 18.72
N ASN A 10 -10.48 16.30 19.15
CA ASN A 10 -9.44 15.32 18.80
C ASN A 10 -9.72 14.73 17.42
N ARG A 11 -9.57 15.56 16.38
CA ARG A 11 -9.37 15.07 15.02
C ARG A 11 -8.11 14.22 15.04
N TYR A 12 -8.24 12.90 14.84
CA TYR A 12 -7.11 12.02 14.58
C TYR A 12 -6.26 12.67 13.49
N GLN A 13 -5.10 13.24 13.87
CA GLN A 13 -4.11 13.66 12.89
C GLN A 13 -3.60 12.37 12.25
N PHE A 14 -4.07 12.07 11.05
CA PHE A 14 -3.52 11.01 10.23
C PHE A 14 -2.07 11.39 9.91
N ILE A 15 -1.12 10.80 10.65
CA ILE A 15 0.30 10.95 10.34
C ILE A 15 0.55 10.21 9.03
N LYS A 16 0.92 10.94 7.99
CA LYS A 16 1.28 10.38 6.69
C LYS A 16 2.60 9.61 6.85
N HIS A 17 2.53 8.29 6.83
CA HIS A 17 3.70 7.42 6.80
C HIS A 17 3.91 6.87 5.39
N ASN A 18 5.13 6.98 4.86
CA ASN A 18 5.52 6.28 3.64
C ASN A 18 5.67 4.79 3.96
N LYS A 19 4.57 4.03 3.87
CA LYS A 19 4.53 2.60 4.16
C LYS A 19 4.87 1.72 2.96
N PHE A 20 4.62 2.21 1.75
CA PHE A 20 4.74 1.46 0.52
C PHE A 20 5.43 2.29 -0.55
N LEU A 21 6.20 1.62 -1.40
CA LEU A 21 6.71 2.14 -2.66
C LEU A 21 6.00 1.36 -3.77
N VAL A 22 5.42 2.07 -4.73
CA VAL A 22 4.78 1.48 -5.91
C VAL A 22 5.50 2.01 -7.13
N LEU A 23 5.98 1.10 -7.98
CA LEU A 23 6.59 1.41 -9.26
C LEU A 23 5.79 0.69 -10.34
N LYS A 24 5.42 1.38 -11.42
CA LYS A 24 4.85 0.71 -12.59
C LYS A 24 5.97 -0.10 -13.25
N ILE A 25 5.68 -1.36 -13.56
CA ILE A 25 6.64 -2.23 -14.26
C ILE A 25 7.03 -1.63 -15.61
N GLU A 26 6.06 -1.10 -16.35
CA GLU A 26 6.32 -0.40 -17.61
C GLU A 26 7.30 0.77 -17.48
N ASP A 27 7.21 1.57 -16.40
CA ASP A 27 8.15 2.65 -16.14
C ASP A 27 9.54 2.11 -15.81
N CYS A 28 9.62 1.00 -15.06
CA CYS A 28 10.89 0.32 -14.82
C CYS A 28 11.50 -0.21 -16.12
N ASP A 29 10.68 -0.74 -17.02
CA ASP A 29 11.13 -1.29 -18.30
C ASP A 29 11.61 -0.19 -19.25
N ASN A 30 10.89 0.94 -19.28
CA ASN A 30 11.17 2.06 -20.18
C ASN A 30 12.34 2.94 -19.71
N TYR A 31 12.54 3.09 -18.39
CA TYR A 31 13.47 4.07 -17.85
C TYR A 31 14.70 3.49 -17.15
N LEU A 32 14.70 2.20 -16.81
CA LEU A 32 15.88 1.55 -16.22
C LEU A 32 16.69 0.80 -17.28
N THR A 33 18.00 0.84 -17.15
CA THR A 33 18.87 -0.07 -17.90
C THR A 33 18.71 -1.50 -17.39
N ALA A 34 19.04 -2.49 -18.20
CA ALA A 34 19.02 -3.91 -17.79
C ALA A 34 19.81 -4.16 -16.48
N TYR A 35 20.94 -3.46 -16.31
CA TYR A 35 21.72 -3.51 -15.08
C TYR A 35 20.90 -3.01 -13.87
N LYS A 36 20.22 -1.87 -14.00
CA LYS A 36 19.38 -1.30 -12.93
C LYS A 36 18.13 -2.13 -12.64
N GLN A 37 17.54 -2.76 -13.66
CA GLN A 37 16.44 -3.70 -13.48
C GLN A 37 16.88 -4.92 -12.65
N ASN A 38 18.06 -5.46 -12.94
CA ASN A 38 18.62 -6.56 -12.17
C ASN A 38 18.94 -6.16 -10.72
N GLU A 39 19.52 -4.97 -10.51
CA GLU A 39 19.73 -4.44 -9.15
C GLU A 39 18.41 -4.33 -8.38
N LEU A 40 17.34 -3.82 -9.00
CA LEU A 40 16.03 -3.74 -8.38
C LEU A 40 15.49 -5.13 -8.02
N ALA A 41 15.61 -6.12 -8.91
CA ALA A 41 15.20 -7.49 -8.64
C ALA A 41 15.96 -8.09 -7.44
N LEU A 42 17.28 -7.87 -7.36
CA LEU A 42 18.11 -8.34 -6.24
C LEU A 42 17.74 -7.70 -4.90
N ILE A 43 17.40 -6.40 -4.91
CA ILE A 43 16.92 -5.69 -3.71
C ILE A 43 15.59 -6.29 -3.24
N CYS A 44 14.63 -6.47 -4.14
CA CYS A 44 13.34 -7.08 -3.85
C CYS A 44 13.49 -8.50 -3.27
N GLU A 45 14.35 -9.32 -3.88
CA GLU A 45 14.60 -10.70 -3.43
C GLU A 45 15.29 -10.75 -2.07
N THR A 46 16.19 -9.82 -1.79
CA THR A 46 16.83 -9.70 -0.47
C THR A 46 15.81 -9.43 0.62
N ILE A 47 14.90 -8.48 0.41
CA ILE A 47 13.81 -8.19 1.36
C ILE A 47 12.90 -9.41 1.52
N ARG A 48 12.52 -10.08 0.43
CA ARG A 48 11.65 -11.27 0.45
C ARG A 48 12.27 -12.39 1.29
N ARG A 49 13.55 -12.70 1.08
CA ARG A 49 14.28 -13.73 1.85
C ARG A 49 14.34 -13.40 3.33
N GLU A 50 14.65 -12.16 3.70
CA GLU A 50 14.69 -11.75 5.10
C GLU A 50 13.30 -11.80 5.76
N ARG A 51 12.23 -11.47 5.03
CA ARG A 51 10.86 -11.66 5.54
C ARG A 51 10.56 -13.13 5.84
N MET A 52 10.91 -14.03 4.92
CA MET A 52 10.72 -15.47 5.11
C MET A 52 11.49 -15.99 6.32
N LYS A 53 12.77 -15.62 6.47
CA LYS A 53 13.59 -15.98 7.64
C LYS A 53 12.98 -15.52 8.97
N ASN A 54 12.31 -14.37 8.95
CA ASN A 54 11.65 -13.79 10.12
C ASN A 54 10.17 -14.22 10.27
N ASN A 55 9.71 -15.26 9.57
CA ASN A 55 8.33 -15.75 9.58
C ASN A 55 7.28 -14.66 9.32
N LYS A 56 7.63 -13.64 8.53
CA LYS A 56 6.69 -12.58 8.13
C LYS A 56 5.90 -13.04 6.91
N PRO A 57 4.58 -12.76 6.85
CA PRO A 57 3.77 -13.15 5.71
C PRO A 57 4.23 -12.44 4.44
N ILE A 58 4.14 -13.14 3.30
CA ILE A 58 4.29 -12.55 1.98
C ILE A 58 2.91 -12.08 1.54
N ASN A 59 2.67 -10.78 1.67
CA ASN A 59 1.39 -10.19 1.33
C ASN A 59 1.29 -10.01 -0.19
N SER A 60 0.12 -10.31 -0.74
CA SER A 60 -0.25 -9.95 -2.11
C SER A 60 -1.20 -8.76 -2.05
N TYR A 61 -0.99 -7.77 -2.92
CA TYR A 61 -1.79 -6.56 -2.95
C TYR A 61 -2.38 -6.36 -4.34
N ILE A 62 -3.64 -5.94 -4.39
CA ILE A 62 -4.24 -5.37 -5.59
C ILE A 62 -4.02 -3.85 -5.52
N ILE A 63 -3.34 -3.29 -6.51
CA ILE A 63 -3.09 -1.85 -6.62
C ILE A 63 -3.99 -1.33 -7.74
N VAL A 64 -4.70 -0.24 -7.46
CA VAL A 64 -5.64 0.39 -8.39
C VAL A 64 -5.16 1.80 -8.64
N ASN A 65 -4.93 2.13 -9.92
CA ASN A 65 -4.71 3.52 -10.33
C ASN A 65 -6.01 4.30 -10.14
N GLN A 66 -5.97 5.38 -9.35
CA GLN A 66 -7.15 6.16 -9.00
C GLN A 66 -7.67 7.05 -10.13
N ASP A 67 -6.82 7.31 -11.13
CA ASP A 67 -7.20 8.09 -12.30
C ASP A 67 -8.04 7.28 -13.30
N GLU A 68 -8.15 5.96 -13.09
CA GLU A 68 -8.90 5.07 -13.97
C GLU A 68 -10.41 5.07 -13.65
N PRO A 69 -11.29 4.97 -14.66
CA PRO A 69 -12.74 5.07 -14.45
C PRO A 69 -13.30 3.97 -13.55
N TYR A 70 -12.63 2.83 -13.44
CA TYR A 70 -13.03 1.70 -12.59
C TYR A 70 -12.60 1.85 -11.12
N ALA A 71 -11.79 2.85 -10.77
CA ALA A 71 -11.21 2.98 -9.43
C ALA A 71 -12.29 3.07 -8.34
N ASN A 72 -13.34 3.85 -8.59
CA ASN A 72 -14.48 4.01 -7.68
C ASN A 72 -15.22 2.68 -7.45
N SER A 73 -15.44 1.90 -8.52
CA SER A 73 -16.11 0.61 -8.42
C SER A 73 -15.31 -0.39 -7.57
N VAL A 74 -13.98 -0.42 -7.73
CA VAL A 74 -13.12 -1.30 -6.91
C VAL A 74 -13.13 -0.86 -5.45
N TRP A 75 -13.12 0.46 -5.19
CA TRP A 75 -13.19 0.98 -3.83
C TRP A 75 -14.48 0.59 -3.10
N GLU A 76 -15.63 0.71 -3.77
CA GLU A 76 -16.92 0.31 -3.19
C GLU A 76 -17.00 -1.22 -2.96
N LEU A 77 -16.42 -2.03 -3.85
CA LEU A 77 -16.31 -3.49 -3.65
C LEU A 77 -15.58 -3.83 -2.34
N ILE A 78 -14.44 -3.18 -2.09
CA ILE A 78 -13.61 -3.39 -0.90
C ILE A 78 -14.40 -3.03 0.37
N LYS A 79 -15.01 -1.85 0.40
CA LYS A 79 -15.84 -1.39 1.54
C LYS A 79 -16.94 -2.39 1.90
N ASN A 80 -17.65 -2.91 0.89
CA ASN A 80 -18.77 -3.82 1.10
C ASN A 80 -18.36 -5.18 1.72
N HIS A 81 -17.10 -5.60 1.55
CA HIS A 81 -16.58 -6.83 2.15
C HIS A 81 -15.98 -6.59 3.54
N GLU A 82 -15.29 -5.45 3.76
CA GLU A 82 -14.74 -5.13 5.08
C GLU A 82 -15.82 -4.85 6.13
N VAL A 83 -16.95 -4.23 5.72
CA VAL A 83 -18.06 -3.93 6.62
C VAL A 83 -18.83 -5.19 7.05
N LYS A 84 -18.87 -6.23 6.21
CA LYS A 84 -19.55 -7.50 6.55
C LYS A 84 -18.71 -8.44 7.42
N SER A 85 -17.43 -8.15 7.58
CA SER A 85 -16.46 -9.02 8.27
C SER A 85 -16.13 -8.53 9.70
N ARG A 86 -16.89 -7.56 10.22
CA ARG A 86 -16.80 -7.03 11.60
C ARG A 86 -18.17 -7.08 12.26
#